data_AF-A0A2X1NCQ5-F1
#
_entry.id   AF-A0A2X1NCQ5-F1
#
_cell.length_a   1.000
_cell.length_b   1.000
_cell.length_c   1.000
_cell.angle_alpha   90.00
_cell.angle_beta   90.00
_cell.angle_gamma   90.00
#
_symmetry.space_group_name_H-M   'P 1'
#
loop_
_entity.id
_entity.type
_entity.pdbx_description
1 polymer ?
#
loop_
_entity_poly.entity_id
_entity_poly.type
_entity_poly.pdbx_seq_one_letter_code
_entity_poly.pdbx_strand_id
1 'polypeptide(L)'
;MKTLSPAVITLPWRQDAAEFYFSRLSHLPWAMLLHSGYADHPYSRFDIVVAEPICTLTTFGKETVVSESEKRTTTTDDPLQVLQQVLDRADIRPTHNEDLPFQGGALGLFGYDLGRRFESLARNCGTRYRSAGYGSGYLRLGAHCRPPASYSFFAES
;
A
#
# COMPACT_ATOMS: atom_id res chain seq x y z
N MET A 1 -10.14 -12.45 16.02
CA MET A 1 -9.15 -12.91 15.03
C MET A 1 -9.88 -13.52 13.85
N LYS A 2 -9.87 -12.85 12.69
CA LYS A 2 -10.42 -13.40 11.45
C LYS A 2 -9.30 -14.12 10.70
N THR A 3 -9.33 -15.45 10.72
CA THR A 3 -8.35 -16.33 10.08
C THR A 3 -8.82 -16.88 8.74
N LEU A 4 -10.00 -16.45 8.28
CA LEU A 4 -10.55 -16.90 7.00
C LEU A 4 -9.67 -16.39 5.86
N SER A 5 -9.26 -17.30 4.98
CA SER A 5 -8.60 -16.96 3.73
C SER A 5 -9.51 -16.06 2.88
N PRO A 6 -8.94 -15.12 2.11
CA PRO A 6 -9.73 -14.26 1.23
C PRO A 6 -10.49 -15.10 0.20
N ALA A 7 -11.66 -14.63 -0.21
CA ALA A 7 -12.36 -15.21 -1.36
C ALA A 7 -11.59 -14.87 -2.64
N VAL A 8 -11.29 -15.88 -3.46
CA VAL A 8 -10.49 -15.73 -4.68
C VAL A 8 -11.37 -16.01 -5.89
N ILE A 9 -11.28 -15.14 -6.89
CA ILE A 9 -11.90 -15.34 -8.21
C ILE A 9 -10.79 -15.25 -9.24
N THR A 10 -10.59 -16.33 -9.99
CA THR A 10 -9.63 -16.38 -11.09
C THR A 10 -10.21 -15.70 -12.32
N LEU A 11 -9.44 -14.80 -12.92
CA LEU A 11 -9.80 -14.11 -14.15
C LEU A 11 -9.07 -14.74 -15.35
N PRO A 12 -9.55 -14.51 -16.59
CA PRO A 12 -8.90 -15.05 -17.78
C PRO A 12 -7.43 -14.62 -17.86
N TRP A 13 -6.54 -15.60 -18.08
CA TRP A 13 -5.11 -15.35 -18.16
C TRP A 13 -4.76 -14.51 -19.40
N ARG A 14 -3.88 -13.52 -19.20
CA ARG A 14 -3.26 -12.69 -20.24
C ARG A 14 -1.90 -12.21 -19.75
N GLN A 15 -0.93 -12.12 -20.65
CA GLN A 15 0.39 -11.61 -20.34
C GLN A 15 0.38 -10.11 -19.97
N ASP A 16 -0.51 -9.33 -20.60
CA ASP A 16 -0.67 -7.89 -20.35
C ASP A 16 -1.65 -7.57 -19.21
N ALA A 17 -2.02 -8.55 -18.38
CA ALA A 17 -3.15 -8.40 -17.48
C ALA A 17 -2.96 -7.25 -16.46
N ALA A 18 -1.77 -7.11 -15.87
CA ALA A 18 -1.47 -6.05 -14.92
C ALA A 18 -1.75 -4.65 -15.52
N GLU A 19 -1.19 -4.36 -16.69
CA GLU A 19 -1.39 -3.11 -17.42
C GLU A 19 -2.83 -2.94 -17.90
N PHE A 20 -3.44 -4.02 -18.41
CA PHE A 20 -4.81 -4.03 -18.92
C PHE A 20 -5.81 -3.62 -17.83
N TYR A 21 -5.72 -4.19 -16.63
CA TYR A 21 -6.61 -3.82 -15.52
C TYR A 21 -6.22 -2.47 -14.92
N PHE A 22 -4.93 -2.19 -14.75
CA PHE A 22 -4.47 -0.94 -14.15
C PHE A 22 -4.77 0.29 -15.00
N SER A 23 -4.78 0.17 -16.33
CA SER A 23 -5.09 1.29 -17.25
C SER A 23 -6.40 2.00 -16.88
N ARG A 24 -7.42 1.23 -16.47
CA ARG A 24 -8.74 1.74 -16.05
C ARG A 24 -8.73 2.35 -14.65
N LEU A 25 -7.79 1.95 -13.80
CA LEU A 25 -7.69 2.39 -12.40
C LEU A 25 -6.67 3.52 -12.21
N SER A 26 -5.78 3.72 -13.17
CA SER A 26 -4.65 4.66 -13.10
C SER A 26 -5.02 6.11 -12.72
N HIS A 27 -6.24 6.53 -13.06
CA HIS A 27 -6.76 7.86 -12.75
C HIS A 27 -7.34 7.98 -11.34
N LEU A 28 -7.61 6.86 -10.66
CA LEU A 28 -8.17 6.85 -9.32
C LEU A 28 -7.09 7.22 -8.30
N PRO A 29 -7.40 8.08 -7.32
CA PRO A 29 -6.48 8.32 -6.23
C PRO A 29 -6.26 7.01 -5.47
N TRP A 30 -5.01 6.72 -5.11
CA TRP A 30 -4.60 5.49 -4.41
C TRP A 30 -4.60 4.21 -5.23
N ALA A 31 -4.83 4.29 -6.55
CA ALA A 31 -4.49 3.17 -7.42
C ALA A 31 -2.97 2.98 -7.43
N MET A 32 -2.53 1.76 -7.16
CA MET A 32 -1.11 1.40 -7.14
C MET A 32 -0.92 0.09 -7.91
N LEU A 33 0.17 0.04 -8.67
CA LEU A 33 0.61 -1.12 -9.41
C LEU A 33 2.05 -1.41 -8.98
N LEU A 34 2.30 -2.62 -8.48
CA LEU A 34 3.64 -3.18 -8.35
C LEU A 34 3.81 -4.14 -9.52
N HIS A 35 4.56 -3.70 -10.52
CA HIS A 35 4.83 -4.47 -11.73
C HIS A 35 6.24 -5.06 -11.67
N SER A 36 6.35 -6.33 -12.01
CA SER A 36 7.58 -7.11 -12.04
C SER A 36 8.47 -6.77 -13.24
N GLY A 37 7.95 -6.01 -14.21
CA GLY A 37 8.69 -5.50 -15.37
C GLY A 37 8.95 -6.53 -16.45
N TYR A 38 8.19 -7.65 -16.47
CA TYR A 38 8.44 -8.80 -17.35
C TYR A 38 9.87 -9.33 -17.27
N ALA A 39 10.53 -9.11 -16.14
CA ALA A 39 11.91 -9.54 -15.97
C ALA A 39 11.95 -11.07 -15.86
N ASP A 40 12.91 -11.70 -16.53
CA ASP A 40 13.21 -13.12 -16.34
C ASP A 40 14.08 -13.28 -15.07
N HIS A 41 13.43 -13.16 -13.91
CA HIS A 41 14.09 -13.26 -12.60
C HIS A 41 13.20 -14.06 -11.62
N PRO A 42 13.78 -14.89 -10.73
CA PRO A 42 13.01 -15.63 -9.72
C PRO A 42 12.21 -14.74 -8.74
N TYR A 43 12.40 -13.41 -8.75
CA TYR A 43 11.70 -12.46 -7.88
C TYR A 43 10.72 -11.54 -8.64
N SER A 44 10.48 -11.79 -9.93
CA SER A 44 9.56 -11.03 -10.78
C SER A 44 8.33 -11.84 -11.19
N ARG A 45 7.92 -12.83 -10.36
CA ARG A 45 6.78 -13.73 -10.66
C ARG A 45 5.43 -13.02 -10.64
N PHE A 46 5.26 -11.97 -9.84
CA PHE A 46 3.94 -11.42 -9.53
C PHE A 46 3.80 -9.95 -9.86
N ASP A 47 2.67 -9.62 -10.47
CA ASP A 47 2.15 -8.27 -10.56
C ASP A 47 0.98 -8.08 -9.60
N ILE A 48 1.02 -7.00 -8.82
CA ILE A 48 0.01 -6.68 -7.80
C ILE A 48 -0.64 -5.35 -8.15
N VAL A 49 -1.95 -5.39 -8.37
CA VAL A 49 -2.78 -4.19 -8.56
C VAL A 49 -3.69 -3.99 -7.35
N VAL A 50 -3.69 -2.78 -6.81
CA VAL A 50 -4.59 -2.37 -5.73
C VAL A 50 -5.23 -1.01 -6.02
N ALA A 51 -6.49 -0.84 -5.64
CA ALA A 51 -7.23 0.42 -5.76
C ALA A 51 -8.37 0.47 -4.72
N GLU A 52 -8.83 1.67 -4.40
CA GLU A 52 -9.90 1.92 -3.40
C GLU A 52 -9.59 1.41 -1.98
N PRO A 53 -8.65 2.06 -1.26
CA PRO A 53 -8.30 1.66 0.10
C PRO A 53 -9.43 1.96 1.08
N ILE A 54 -9.62 1.08 2.07
CA ILE A 54 -10.59 1.31 3.16
C ILE A 54 -10.06 2.25 4.23
N CYS A 55 -8.73 2.31 4.35
CA CYS A 55 -7.99 3.14 5.28
C CYS A 55 -6.76 3.68 4.57
N THR A 56 -6.52 4.97 4.72
CA THR A 56 -5.33 5.63 4.18
C THR A 56 -4.52 6.25 5.29
N LEU A 57 -3.21 6.01 5.30
CA LEU A 57 -2.28 6.70 6.18
C LEU A 57 -1.46 7.67 5.32
N THR A 58 -1.47 8.94 5.71
CA THR A 58 -0.65 9.99 5.08
C THR A 58 0.18 10.70 6.14
N THR A 59 1.48 10.48 6.12
CA THR A 59 2.41 11.21 7.01
C THR A 59 2.98 12.42 6.29
N PHE A 60 2.99 13.56 6.98
CA PHE A 60 3.70 14.76 6.57
C PHE A 60 4.51 15.28 7.75
N GLY A 61 5.82 15.04 7.70
CA GLY A 61 6.73 15.54 8.72
C GLY A 61 6.53 14.81 10.03
N LYS A 62 5.98 15.49 11.04
CA LYS A 62 5.72 14.88 12.37
C LYS A 62 4.30 14.36 12.53
N GLU A 63 3.39 14.72 11.63
CA GLU A 63 1.97 14.38 11.74
C GLU A 63 1.61 13.27 10.76
N THR A 64 0.88 12.28 11.26
CA THR A 64 0.29 11.19 10.49
C THR A 64 -1.22 11.33 10.54
N VAL A 65 -1.81 11.49 9.36
CA VAL A 65 -3.26 11.53 9.17
C VAL A 65 -3.72 10.13 8.79
N VAL A 66 -4.60 9.55 9.60
CA VAL A 66 -5.27 8.29 9.30
C VAL A 66 -6.71 8.63 8.90
N SER A 67 -7.11 8.21 7.69
CA SER A 67 -8.46 8.41 7.17
C SER A 67 -9.11 7.06 6.90
N GLU A 68 -10.19 6.77 7.61
CA GLU A 68 -10.97 5.53 7.53
C GLU A 68 -12.43 5.88 7.25
N SER A 69 -12.89 5.68 6.02
CA SER A 69 -14.24 6.10 5.60
C SER A 69 -14.51 7.58 5.94
N GLU A 70 -15.40 7.89 6.87
CA GLU A 70 -15.72 9.25 7.33
C GLU A 70 -14.89 9.72 8.53
N LYS A 71 -14.13 8.82 9.16
CA LYS A 71 -13.31 9.16 10.33
C LYS A 71 -11.93 9.58 9.89
N ARG A 72 -11.52 10.76 10.35
CA ARG A 72 -10.15 11.27 10.16
C ARG A 72 -9.53 11.55 11.51
N THR A 73 -8.42 10.89 11.79
CA THR A 73 -7.64 11.11 13.00
C THR A 73 -6.24 11.59 12.62
N THR A 74 -5.68 12.45 13.47
CA THR A 74 -4.31 12.93 13.30
C THR A 74 -3.53 12.56 14.55
N THR A 75 -2.33 12.01 14.36
CA THR A 75 -1.43 11.62 15.45
C THR A 75 -0.01 12.05 15.13
N THR A 76 0.78 12.29 16.16
CA THR A 76 2.22 12.55 16.06
C THR A 76 3.07 11.33 16.41
N ASP A 77 2.44 10.18 16.58
CA ASP A 77 3.11 8.91 16.88
C ASP A 77 3.98 8.44 15.71
N ASP A 78 4.79 7.42 15.97
CA ASP A 78 5.60 6.78 14.94
C ASP A 78 4.70 6.25 13.80
N PRO A 79 4.93 6.67 12.54
CA PRO A 79 4.09 6.27 11.42
C PRO A 79 4.02 4.76 11.18
N LEU A 80 5.09 3.99 11.47
CA LEU A 80 5.09 2.54 11.37
C LEU A 80 4.33 1.88 12.51
N GLN A 81 4.39 2.46 13.71
CA GLN A 81 3.59 1.99 14.84
C GLN A 81 2.10 2.24 14.59
N VAL A 82 1.74 3.41 14.06
CA VAL A 82 0.35 3.72 13.68
C VAL A 82 -0.13 2.77 12.58
N LEU A 83 0.71 2.49 11.59
CA LEU A 83 0.43 1.48 10.58
C LEU A 83 0.14 0.11 11.19
N GLN A 84 1.01 -0.36 12.08
CA GLN A 84 0.86 -1.64 12.75
C GLN A 84 -0.45 -1.70 13.53
N GLN A 85 -0.81 -0.63 14.26
CA GLN A 85 -2.08 -0.53 14.97
C GLN A 85 -3.29 -0.61 14.04
N VAL A 86 -3.23 0.03 12.87
CA VAL A 86 -4.31 -0.04 11.87
C VAL A 86 -4.46 -1.47 11.34
N LEU A 87 -3.35 -2.14 11.03
CA LEU A 87 -3.35 -3.55 10.60
C LEU A 87 -3.88 -4.49 11.69
N ASP A 88 -3.49 -4.26 12.94
CA ASP A 88 -3.95 -5.07 14.08
C ASP A 88 -5.43 -4.87 14.38
N ARG A 89 -5.95 -3.63 14.23
CA ARG A 89 -7.39 -3.33 14.37
C ARG A 89 -8.24 -3.98 13.29
N ALA A 90 -7.70 -4.16 12.08
CA ALA A 90 -8.39 -4.91 11.04
C ALA A 90 -8.59 -6.37 11.44
N ASP A 91 -7.69 -6.93 12.27
CA ASP A 91 -7.76 -8.26 12.85
C ASP A 91 -7.92 -9.37 11.78
N ILE A 92 -7.32 -9.14 10.61
CA ILE A 92 -7.26 -10.08 9.48
C ILE A 92 -5.86 -10.65 9.41
N ARG A 93 -5.75 -11.97 9.64
CA ARG A 93 -4.47 -12.69 9.65
C ARG A 93 -4.66 -14.02 8.91
N PRO A 94 -4.68 -14.00 7.57
CA PRO A 94 -4.83 -15.21 6.78
C PRO A 94 -3.55 -16.07 6.89
N THR A 95 -3.68 -17.37 6.64
CA THR A 95 -2.53 -18.27 6.58
C THR A 95 -1.67 -17.91 5.36
N HIS A 96 -0.35 -18.02 5.51
CA HIS A 96 0.58 -17.80 4.40
C HIS A 96 0.24 -18.70 3.20
N ASN A 97 0.33 -18.13 2.00
CA ASN A 97 0.11 -18.82 0.74
C ASN A 97 1.17 -18.34 -0.28
N GLU A 98 1.91 -19.27 -0.86
CA GLU A 98 2.99 -18.99 -1.81
C GLU A 98 2.50 -18.40 -3.14
N ASP A 99 1.27 -18.74 -3.55
CA ASP A 99 0.66 -18.23 -4.78
C ASP A 99 0.01 -16.85 -4.59
N LEU A 100 -0.14 -16.41 -3.33
CA LEU A 100 -0.72 -15.12 -2.98
C LEU A 100 0.21 -14.39 -2.00
N PRO A 101 1.30 -13.77 -2.49
CA PRO A 101 2.29 -13.10 -1.63
C PRO A 101 1.70 -11.90 -0.89
N PHE A 102 0.57 -11.35 -1.35
CA PHE A 102 -0.12 -10.22 -0.72
C PHE A 102 -1.62 -10.49 -0.51
N GLN A 103 -2.01 -11.00 0.66
CA GLN A 103 -3.42 -11.34 0.95
C GLN A 103 -4.22 -10.17 1.55
N GLY A 104 -3.94 -8.96 1.09
CA GLY A 104 -4.41 -7.73 1.72
C GLY A 104 -3.51 -7.28 2.87
N GLY A 105 -3.67 -6.02 3.25
CA GLY A 105 -2.73 -5.32 4.12
C GLY A 105 -2.42 -3.94 3.56
N ALA A 106 -1.29 -3.38 3.97
CA ALA A 106 -0.87 -2.05 3.58
C ALA A 106 0.09 -2.07 2.40
N LEU A 107 -0.18 -1.23 1.40
CA LEU A 107 0.66 -1.05 0.24
C LEU A 107 0.82 0.45 -0.05
N GLY A 108 2.05 0.85 -0.40
CA GLY A 108 2.30 2.17 -0.93
C GLY A 108 3.72 2.67 -0.72
N LEU A 109 3.87 3.98 -0.57
CA LEU A 109 5.16 4.65 -0.66
C LEU A 109 5.72 4.98 0.72
N PHE A 110 6.95 4.54 0.97
CA PHE A 110 7.80 4.99 2.07
C PHE A 110 8.83 5.97 1.53
N GLY A 111 8.56 7.26 1.66
CA GLY A 111 9.45 8.33 1.20
C GLY A 111 10.74 8.38 2.02
N TYR A 112 11.84 8.76 1.38
CA TYR A 112 13.17 8.80 2.01
C TYR A 112 13.21 9.61 3.32
N ASP A 113 12.53 10.76 3.34
CA ASP A 113 12.50 11.63 4.53
C ASP A 113 11.75 11.01 5.72
N LEU A 114 11.05 9.88 5.55
CA LEU A 114 10.47 9.12 6.66
C LEU A 114 11.58 8.59 7.59
N GLY A 115 12.76 8.31 7.04
CA GLY A 115 13.97 7.96 7.82
C GLY A 115 14.28 8.96 8.93
N ARG A 116 13.96 10.25 8.72
CA ARG A 116 14.15 11.31 9.72
C ARG A 116 13.25 11.20 10.96
N ARG A 117 12.26 10.30 10.94
CA ARG A 117 11.44 9.97 12.12
C ARG A 117 12.13 8.97 13.04
N PHE A 118 12.97 8.11 12.46
CA PHE A 118 13.74 7.11 13.20
C PHE A 118 15.14 7.62 13.58
N GLU A 119 15.70 8.53 12.77
CA GLU A 119 17.04 9.08 12.97
C GLU A 119 17.07 10.60 12.98
N SER A 120 17.88 11.19 13.88
CA SER A 120 18.04 12.63 14.00
C SER A 120 19.08 13.14 12.98
N LEU A 121 18.62 13.51 11.79
CA LEU A 121 19.48 13.99 10.69
C LEU A 121 19.47 15.52 10.57
N ALA A 122 20.63 16.11 10.27
CA ALA A 122 20.79 17.55 10.07
C ALA A 122 19.98 18.07 8.86
N ARG A 123 19.28 19.20 9.02
CA ARG A 123 18.45 19.83 7.97
C ARG A 123 19.27 20.77 7.10
N ASN A 124 20.20 20.23 6.32
CA ASN A 124 21.11 21.05 5.50
C ASN A 124 20.66 21.20 4.04
N CYS A 125 19.66 20.43 3.59
CA CYS A 125 19.11 20.53 2.23
C CYS A 125 17.73 21.22 2.25
N GLY A 126 17.59 22.32 1.50
CA GLY A 126 16.37 23.12 1.44
C GLY A 126 15.21 22.35 0.78
N THR A 127 14.09 22.24 1.49
CA THR A 127 12.83 21.65 1.00
C THR A 127 12.24 22.52 -0.12
N ARG A 128 12.67 22.34 -1.38
CA ARG A 128 12.15 23.10 -2.55
C ARG A 128 10.97 22.43 -3.25
N TYR A 129 10.69 21.15 -3.02
CA TYR A 129 9.57 20.45 -3.63
C TYR A 129 8.43 20.24 -2.63
N ARG A 130 7.22 20.69 -2.99
CA ARG A 130 5.96 20.25 -2.37
C ARG A 130 5.35 19.12 -3.22
N SER A 131 6.12 18.06 -3.43
CA SER A 131 5.60 16.84 -4.03
C SER A 131 5.91 15.69 -3.09
N ALA A 132 4.91 14.84 -2.87
CA ALA A 132 4.88 13.63 -2.06
C ALA A 132 6.14 12.73 -1.98
N GLY A 133 7.17 12.92 -2.80
CA GLY A 133 8.40 12.11 -2.77
C GLY A 133 9.62 12.75 -2.07
N TYR A 134 9.68 14.09 -1.97
CA TYR A 134 10.90 14.78 -1.52
C TYR A 134 10.54 16.01 -0.69
N GLY A 135 10.97 16.02 0.56
CA GLY A 135 10.69 17.10 1.49
C GLY A 135 9.52 16.76 2.41
N SER A 136 9.86 16.26 3.61
CA SER A 136 8.96 15.85 4.69
C SER A 136 8.56 14.38 4.58
N GLY A 137 8.86 13.59 5.61
CA GLY A 137 8.66 12.14 5.61
C GLY A 137 7.25 11.80 5.17
N TYR A 138 7.16 11.16 4.01
CA TYR A 138 5.92 10.89 3.32
C TYR A 138 5.66 9.41 3.34
N LEU A 139 4.68 8.99 4.12
CA LEU A 139 4.16 7.65 4.09
C LEU A 139 2.78 7.73 3.47
N ARG A 140 2.56 7.03 2.37
CA ARG A 140 1.25 6.92 1.73
C ARG A 140 0.89 5.45 1.61
N LEU A 141 0.05 4.97 2.51
CA LEU A 141 -0.38 3.57 2.52
C LEU A 141 -1.88 3.48 2.33
N GLY A 142 -2.30 2.64 1.39
CA GLY A 142 -3.66 2.12 1.31
C GLY A 142 -3.71 0.78 2.01
N ALA A 143 -4.53 0.66 3.05
CA ALA A 143 -4.87 -0.64 3.60
C ALA A 143 -6.16 -1.15 2.93
N HIS A 144 -6.10 -2.35 2.36
CA HIS A 144 -7.26 -3.05 1.81
C HIS A 144 -7.64 -4.18 2.75
N CYS A 145 -8.79 -4.03 3.41
CA CYS A 145 -9.34 -5.06 4.29
C CYS A 145 -10.86 -5.14 4.09
N ARG A 146 -11.30 -5.71 2.97
CA ARG A 146 -12.72 -6.07 2.80
C ARG A 146 -12.90 -7.29 1.88
N PRO A 147 -13.56 -8.36 2.34
CA PRO A 147 -14.34 -9.22 1.45
C PRO A 147 -15.76 -8.61 1.30
N PRO A 148 -16.40 -8.57 0.10
CA PRO A 148 -16.05 -9.18 -1.18
C PRO A 148 -15.89 -8.17 -2.35
N ALA A 149 -15.67 -6.87 -2.09
CA ALA A 149 -15.75 -5.82 -3.12
C ALA A 149 -14.41 -5.14 -3.48
N SER A 150 -13.30 -5.54 -2.86
CA SER A 150 -11.97 -5.00 -3.17
C SER A 150 -11.22 -6.01 -4.02
N TYR A 151 -10.99 -5.68 -5.30
CA TYR A 151 -10.30 -6.55 -6.25
C TYR A 151 -8.79 -6.40 -6.08
N SER A 152 -8.12 -7.39 -5.49
CA SER A 152 -6.68 -7.58 -5.65
C SER A 152 -6.47 -8.45 -6.88
N PHE A 153 -5.88 -7.89 -7.92
CA PHE A 153 -5.53 -8.65 -9.12
C PHE A 153 -4.11 -9.19 -8.98
N PHE A 154 -3.96 -10.49 -9.21
CA PHE A 154 -2.67 -11.16 -9.33
C PHE A 154 -2.50 -11.59 -10.79
N ALA A 155 -1.52 -10.99 -11.46
CA ALA A 155 -1.02 -11.51 -12.73
C ALA A 155 0.26 -12.30 -12.45
N GLU A 156 0.33 -13.53 -12.94
CA GLU A 156 1.62 -14.19 -13.12
C GLU A 156 2.16 -13.78 -14.49
N SER A 157 3.39 -13.26 -14.50
CA SER A 157 4.11 -12.83 -15.69
C SER A 157 4.65 -14.01 -16.50
#